data_AF-A0A526RP59-F1
#
_entry.id   AF-A0A526RP59-F1
#
_cell.length_a   1.000
_cell.length_b   1.000
_cell.length_c   1.000
_cell.angle_alpha   90.00
_cell.angle_beta   90.00
_cell.angle_gamma   90.00
#
_symmetry.space_group_name_H-M   'P 1'
#
loop_
_entity.id
_entity.type
_entity.pdbx_description
1 polymer ?
#
loop_
_entity_poly.entity_id
_entity_poly.type
_entity_poly.pdbx_seq_one_letter_code
_entity_poly.pdbx_strand_id
1 'polypeptide(L)' 'MAGRLDGKAVLVTGAGSMGPGWGNGKAAAVLFAREGAKVLAVD' A
#
# COMPACT_ATOMS: atom_id res chain seq x y z
N MET A 1 1.06 2.99 -16.43
CA MET A 1 2.36 2.30 -16.59
C MET A 1 2.52 1.47 -15.33
N ALA A 2 2.44 0.14 -15.42
CA ALA A 2 2.60 -0.75 -14.29
C ALA A 2 4.07 -0.91 -13.91
N GLY A 3 4.35 -1.28 -12.66
CA GLY A 3 5.70 -1.61 -12.17
C GLY A 3 6.52 -0.40 -11.71
N ARG A 4 5.90 0.74 -11.42
CA ARG A 4 6.61 1.96 -11.00
C ARG A 4 7.41 1.77 -9.71
N LEU A 5 7.09 0.76 -8.91
CA LEU A 5 7.71 0.46 -7.63
C LEU A 5 8.33 -0.95 -7.59
N ASP A 6 8.58 -1.57 -8.74
CA ASP A 6 9.21 -2.88 -8.83
C ASP A 6 10.53 -2.92 -8.04
N GLY A 7 10.67 -3.95 -7.21
CA GLY A 7 11.86 -4.19 -6.39
C GLY A 7 12.03 -3.24 -5.20
N LYS A 8 11.06 -2.36 -4.93
CA LYS A 8 11.10 -1.46 -3.75
C LYS A 8 10.46 -2.12 -2.54
N ALA A 9 11.03 -1.84 -1.36
CA ALA A 9 10.37 -2.09 -0.08
C ALA A 9 9.72 -0.79 0.40
N VAL A 10 8.45 -0.85 0.82
CA VAL A 10 7.67 0.33 1.22
C VAL A 10 6.99 0.06 2.57
N LEU A 11 7.17 0.97 3.52
CA LEU A 11 6.44 0.99 4.79
C LEU A 11 5.25 1.95 4.66
N VAL A 12 4.05 1.46 4.92
CA VAL A 12 2.83 2.28 5.01
C VAL A 12 2.28 2.18 6.43
N THR A 13 2.29 3.29 7.14
CA THR A 13 1.61 3.43 8.44
C THR A 13 0.16 3.86 8.23
N GLY A 14 -0.73 3.51 9.17
CA GLY A 14 -2.16 3.80 9.02
C GLY A 14 -2.81 3.01 7.87
N ALA A 15 -2.30 1.80 7.58
CA ALA A 15 -2.75 0.98 6.44
C ALA A 15 -4.10 0.27 6.70
N GLY A 16 -4.55 0.27 7.95
CA GLY A 16 -5.83 -0.24 8.40
C GLY A 16 -6.99 0.71 8.07
N SER A 17 -8.17 0.32 8.54
CA SER A 17 -9.38 1.13 8.44
C SER A 17 -10.40 0.60 9.44
N MET A 18 -11.09 1.50 10.15
CA MET A 18 -12.10 1.11 11.14
C MET A 18 -13.39 0.56 10.52
N GLY A 19 -13.58 0.69 9.20
CA GLY A 19 -14.79 0.22 8.53
C GLY A 19 -14.53 -0.25 7.09
N PRO A 20 -15.60 -0.66 6.38
CA PRO A 20 -15.53 -0.99 4.97
C PRO A 20 -15.07 0.20 4.12
N GLY A 21 -14.39 -0.09 3.01
CA GLY A 21 -13.94 0.92 2.04
C GLY A 21 -12.44 1.23 2.09
N TRP A 22 -12.08 2.31 1.41
CA TRP A 22 -10.70 2.71 1.10
C TRP A 22 -10.30 3.95 1.89
N GLY A 23 -9.69 3.74 3.06
CA GLY A 23 -8.91 4.78 3.74
C GLY A 23 -7.60 5.05 3.00
N ASN A 24 -6.98 6.20 3.25
CA ASN A 24 -5.79 6.65 2.52
C ASN A 24 -4.63 5.64 2.60
N GLY A 25 -4.30 5.15 3.80
CA GLY A 25 -3.21 4.17 3.95
C GLY A 25 -3.52 2.84 3.28
N LYS A 26 -4.75 2.32 3.44
CA LYS A 26 -5.20 1.11 2.72
C LYS A 26 -5.09 1.27 1.20
N ALA A 27 -5.55 2.40 0.66
CA ALA A 27 -5.49 2.67 -0.78
C ALA A 27 -4.06 2.79 -1.27
N ALA A 28 -3.20 3.48 -0.53
CA ALA A 28 -1.77 3.61 -0.84
C ALA A 28 -1.06 2.26 -0.81
N ALA A 29 -1.24 1.47 0.25
CA ALA A 29 -0.63 0.14 0.39
C ALA A 29 -1.00 -0.78 -0.78
N VAL A 30 -2.28 -0.80 -1.17
CA VAL A 30 -2.73 -1.62 -2.30
C VAL A 30 -2.21 -1.11 -3.63
N LEU A 31 -2.24 0.20 -3.87
CA LEU A 31 -1.66 0.76 -5.10
C LEU A 31 -0.17 0.45 -5.20
N PHE A 32 0.58 0.57 -4.11
CA PHE A 32 2.02 0.31 -4.11
C PHE A 32 2.33 -1.16 -4.35
N ALA A 33 1.57 -2.08 -3.76
CA ALA A 33 1.70 -3.50 -4.02
C ALA A 33 1.38 -3.83 -5.49
N ARG A 34 0.36 -3.21 -6.09
CA ARG A 34 0.01 -3.36 -7.51
C ARG A 34 1.08 -2.83 -8.45
N GLU A 35 1.83 -1.82 -8.01
CA GLU A 35 2.98 -1.27 -8.72
C GLU A 35 4.29 -2.03 -8.43
N GLY A 36 4.22 -3.19 -7.76
CA GLY A 36 5.35 -4.13 -7.62
C GLY A 36 6.18 -3.99 -6.34
N ALA A 37 5.76 -3.13 -5.41
CA ALA A 37 6.45 -2.99 -4.14
C ALA A 37 6.20 -4.20 -3.22
N LYS A 38 7.21 -4.56 -2.43
CA LYS A 38 7.01 -5.30 -1.18
C LYS A 38 6.57 -4.32 -0.09
N VAL A 39 5.30 -4.43 0.31
CA VAL A 39 4.71 -3.49 1.27
C VAL A 39 4.68 -4.09 2.68
N LEU A 40 5.26 -3.38 3.63
CA LEU A 40 5.02 -3.56 5.06
C LEU A 40 3.90 -2.61 5.48
N ALA A 41 2.71 -3.15 5.72
CA ALA A 41 1.55 -2.41 6.17
C ALA A 41 1.46 -2.46 7.70
N VAL A 42 1.40 -1.30 8.35
CA VAL A 42 1.34 -1.16 9.81
C VAL A 42 0.19 -0.24 10.18
N ASP A 43 -0.53 -0.57 11.25
CA ASP A 43 -1.62 0.21 11.84
C ASP A 43 -1.57 0.08 13.37
#